data_AF-A0A7V9R6S4-F1
#
_entry.id   AF-A0A7V9R6S4-F1
#
_cell.length_a   1.000
_cell.length_b   1.000
_cell.length_c   1.000
_cell.angle_alpha   90.00
_cell.angle_beta   90.00
_cell.angle_gamma   90.00
#
_symmetry.space_group_name_H-M   'P 1'
#
loop_
_entity.id
_entity.type
_entity.pdbx_description
1 polymer ?
#
loop_
_entity_poly.entity_id
_entity_poly.type
_entity_poly.pdbx_seq_one_letter_code
_entity_poly.pdbx_strand_id
1 'polypeptide(L)'
;MPAIAKRKPYFVELLAYLALHPEGRTGNAVADAFSIGSSRAPTDLGHLREWLGTNPRTGRLHLPPAAASRTYGQTGVKTYQVEDVLVDVDLFRRLRARGEARGAEGIEDLTTALRLVDGLPFDYLRERGWSWLIDGDRLHETIGCSIVDTAHIVVLDALSMSDLTTARNAAETACRAAPYDDICRLDLVKVATEGHNDAADQMLTDDVFNRTDDHLPPIDLPERTGEVVGKQGWNSARRTGSH
;
A
#
# COMPACT_ATOMS: atom_id res chain seq x y z
N MET A 1 -7.71 3.30 27.70
CA MET A 1 -6.67 4.35 27.68
C MET A 1 -7.23 5.66 27.10
N PRO A 2 -7.51 6.70 27.92
CA PRO A 2 -8.18 7.92 27.47
C PRO A 2 -7.40 8.74 26.43
N ALA A 3 -6.06 8.74 26.51
CA ALA A 3 -5.21 9.52 25.59
C ALA A 3 -5.27 9.01 24.14
N ILE A 4 -5.29 7.70 23.97
CA ILE A 4 -5.30 7.05 22.64
C ILE A 4 -6.66 7.16 22.00
N ALA A 5 -7.74 6.92 22.76
CA ALA A 5 -9.09 7.07 22.26
C ALA A 5 -9.34 8.49 21.69
N LYS A 6 -8.74 9.53 22.30
CA LYS A 6 -8.85 10.92 21.85
C LYS A 6 -7.97 11.28 20.66
N ARG A 7 -6.88 10.54 20.41
CA ARG A 7 -5.85 10.85 19.40
C ARG A 7 -5.43 9.61 18.59
N LYS A 8 -6.36 8.72 18.29
CA LYS A 8 -6.05 7.43 17.64
C LYS A 8 -5.23 7.59 16.34
N PRO A 9 -5.57 8.50 15.40
CA PRO A 9 -4.77 8.72 14.19
C PRO A 9 -3.30 9.05 14.48
N TYR A 10 -3.05 9.88 15.50
CA TYR A 10 -1.70 10.25 15.90
C TYR A 10 -0.88 9.06 16.37
N PHE A 11 -1.45 8.17 17.19
CA PHE A 11 -0.75 6.99 17.70
C PHE A 11 -0.57 5.91 16.63
N VAL A 12 -1.51 5.79 15.69
CA VAL A 12 -1.35 4.94 14.50
C VAL A 12 -0.18 5.42 13.67
N GLU A 13 -0.06 6.72 13.41
CA GLU A 13 1.09 7.26 12.70
C GLU A 13 2.41 7.10 13.47
N LEU A 14 2.40 7.27 14.80
CA LEU A 14 3.59 7.03 15.63
C LEU A 14 4.04 5.58 15.56
N LEU A 15 3.10 4.63 15.56
CA LEU A 15 3.41 3.22 15.35
C LEU A 15 3.95 2.96 13.95
N ALA A 16 3.32 3.51 12.91
CA ALA A 16 3.77 3.38 11.53
C ALA A 16 5.19 3.94 11.33
N TYR A 17 5.48 5.11 11.93
CA TYR A 17 6.81 5.69 11.93
C TYR A 17 7.85 4.76 12.54
N LEU A 18 7.60 4.19 13.72
CA LEU A 18 8.55 3.26 14.33
C LEU A 18 8.68 1.95 13.53
N ALA A 19 7.60 1.45 12.94
CA ALA A 19 7.62 0.19 12.23
C ALA A 19 8.34 0.28 10.88
N LEU A 20 8.28 1.45 10.21
CA LEU A 20 9.08 1.75 9.02
C LEU A 20 10.54 2.10 9.32
N HIS A 21 10.92 2.16 10.60
CA HIS A 21 12.29 2.38 11.06
C HIS A 21 12.72 1.23 11.99
N PRO A 22 12.97 0.03 11.44
CA PRO A 22 13.21 -1.19 12.21
C PRO A 22 14.46 -1.10 13.11
N GLU A 23 15.41 -0.21 12.84
CA GLU A 23 16.56 0.12 13.70
C GLU A 23 16.18 0.92 14.95
N GLY A 24 14.93 1.40 15.02
CA GLY A 24 14.41 2.26 16.06
C GLY A 24 14.86 3.71 15.94
N ARG A 25 14.13 4.61 16.59
CA ARG A 25 14.39 6.05 16.54
C ARG A 25 14.65 6.63 17.93
N THR A 26 15.55 7.61 18.02
CA THR A 26 15.78 8.33 19.28
C THR A 26 14.55 9.16 19.65
N GLY A 27 14.43 9.53 20.93
CA GLY A 27 13.35 10.43 21.36
C GLY A 27 13.37 11.78 20.62
N ASN A 28 14.57 12.28 20.29
CA ASN A 28 14.73 13.51 19.51
C ASN A 28 14.29 13.31 18.05
N ALA A 29 14.68 12.22 17.40
CA ALA A 29 14.24 11.93 16.04
C ALA A 29 12.70 11.83 15.93
N VAL A 30 12.06 11.22 16.94
CA VAL A 30 10.59 11.21 17.05
C VAL A 30 10.04 12.62 17.25
N ALA A 31 10.67 13.44 18.11
CA ALA A 31 10.24 14.81 18.35
C ALA A 31 10.30 15.66 17.07
N ASP A 32 11.38 15.53 16.32
CA ASP A 32 11.61 16.23 15.05
C ASP A 32 10.58 15.79 13.99
N ALA A 33 10.45 14.48 13.76
CA ALA A 33 9.53 13.92 12.76
C ALA A 33 8.05 14.29 13.01
N PHE A 34 7.67 14.51 14.27
CA PHE A 34 6.30 14.88 14.67
C PHE A 34 6.14 16.37 14.97
N SER A 35 7.20 17.17 14.81
CA SER A 35 7.20 18.60 15.16
C SER A 35 6.69 18.89 16.58
N ILE A 36 7.16 18.11 17.55
CA ILE A 36 6.78 18.24 18.97
C ILE A 36 8.00 18.55 19.85
N GLY A 37 7.76 19.06 21.06
CA GLY A 37 8.83 19.26 22.03
C GLY A 37 9.48 17.94 22.49
N SER A 38 10.79 17.94 22.72
CA SER A 38 11.58 16.76 23.09
C SER A 38 11.09 16.05 24.37
N SER A 39 10.49 16.79 25.30
CA SER A 39 9.88 16.23 26.52
C SER A 39 8.55 15.49 26.27
N ARG A 40 7.87 15.78 25.16
CA ARG A 40 6.59 15.15 24.81
C ARG A 40 6.76 13.78 24.16
N ALA A 41 7.83 13.58 23.37
CA ALA A 41 8.06 12.32 22.67
C ALA A 41 8.10 11.11 23.63
N PRO A 42 8.87 11.11 24.75
CA PRO A 42 8.86 10.00 25.72
C PRO A 42 7.47 9.72 26.31
N THR A 43 6.66 10.75 26.55
CA THR A 43 5.30 10.61 27.08
C THR A 43 4.37 9.94 26.08
N ASP A 44 4.33 10.42 24.83
CA ASP A 44 3.51 9.83 23.77
C ASP A 44 3.99 8.37 23.47
N LEU A 45 5.29 8.10 23.51
CA LEU A 45 5.85 6.74 23.40
C LEU A 45 5.49 5.83 24.60
N GLY A 46 5.33 6.40 25.80
CA GLY A 46 4.82 5.70 26.97
C GLY A 46 3.38 5.24 26.77
N HIS A 47 2.50 6.13 26.30
CA HIS A 47 1.12 5.77 25.95
C HIS A 47 1.07 4.71 24.85
N LEU A 48 1.91 4.81 23.81
CA LEU A 48 1.99 3.80 22.76
C LEU A 48 2.42 2.44 23.31
N ARG A 49 3.41 2.39 24.19
CA ARG A 49 3.85 1.15 24.86
C ARG A 49 2.71 0.50 25.64
N GLU A 50 1.98 1.28 26.44
CA GLU A 50 0.84 0.78 27.20
C GLU A 50 -0.27 0.24 26.30
N TRP A 51 -0.46 0.84 25.12
CA TRP A 51 -1.44 0.38 24.14
C TRP A 51 -1.10 -0.96 23.53
N LEU A 52 0.16 -1.10 23.07
CA LEU A 52 0.65 -2.32 22.43
C LEU A 52 0.76 -3.45 23.45
N GLY A 53 1.10 -3.11 24.69
CA GLY A 53 1.18 -4.05 25.79
C GLY A 53 2.31 -5.08 25.61
N THR A 54 2.05 -6.27 26.13
CA THR A 54 3.02 -7.37 26.16
C THR A 54 2.76 -8.30 24.99
N ASN A 55 3.85 -8.67 24.32
CA ASN A 55 3.84 -9.68 23.30
C ASN A 55 3.55 -11.07 23.90
N PRO A 56 2.47 -11.75 23.47
CA PRO A 56 2.08 -13.03 24.03
C PRO A 56 3.08 -14.16 23.73
N ARG A 57 3.88 -14.05 22.65
CA ARG A 57 4.88 -15.05 22.25
C ARG A 57 6.17 -14.95 23.07
N THR A 58 6.56 -13.74 23.45
CA THR A 58 7.86 -13.50 24.11
C THR A 58 7.74 -13.11 25.59
N GLY A 59 6.56 -12.72 26.05
CA GLY A 59 6.33 -12.19 27.39
C GLY A 59 6.97 -10.82 27.64
N ARG A 60 7.51 -10.17 26.59
CA ARG A 60 8.15 -8.84 26.66
C ARG A 60 7.25 -7.79 26.03
N LEU A 61 7.46 -6.52 26.37
CA LEU A 61 6.72 -5.41 25.74
C LEU A 61 6.99 -5.36 24.23
N HIS A 62 5.96 -5.12 23.43
CA HIS A 62 6.11 -4.83 22.00
C HIS A 62 6.92 -3.54 21.75
N LEU A 63 6.90 -2.60 22.69
CA LEU A 63 7.75 -1.42 22.68
C LEU A 63 8.56 -1.35 23.99
N PRO A 64 9.73 -1.96 24.06
CA PRO A 64 10.60 -1.89 25.24
C PRO A 64 10.96 -0.43 25.61
N PRO A 65 11.41 -0.19 26.85
CA PRO A 65 12.12 1.04 27.19
C PRO A 65 13.31 1.26 26.25
N ALA A 66 13.65 2.51 25.95
CA ALA A 66 14.71 2.81 24.97
C ALA A 66 16.11 2.30 25.38
N ALA A 67 16.34 2.08 26.67
CA ALA A 67 17.57 1.47 27.21
C ALA A 67 17.51 -0.07 27.25
N ALA A 68 16.47 -0.67 26.68
CA ALA A 68 16.26 -2.11 26.59
C ALA A 68 15.89 -2.55 25.16
N SER A 69 16.06 -1.66 24.18
CA SER A 69 15.89 -1.99 22.77
C SER A 69 17.04 -2.86 22.27
N ARG A 70 16.81 -3.60 21.19
CA ARG A 70 17.87 -4.39 20.52
C ARG A 70 19.01 -3.49 20.07
N THR A 71 18.71 -2.34 19.48
CA THR A 71 19.71 -1.38 19.02
C THR A 71 20.57 -0.85 20.17
N TYR A 72 20.00 -0.62 21.36
CA TYR A 72 20.77 -0.25 22.53
C TYR A 72 21.77 -1.35 22.93
N GLY A 73 21.34 -2.62 22.93
CA GLY A 73 22.24 -3.74 23.21
C GLY A 73 23.40 -3.89 22.22
N GLN A 74 23.21 -3.46 20.98
CA GLN A 74 24.22 -3.55 19.90
C GLN A 74 25.13 -2.33 19.81
N THR A 75 24.63 -1.14 20.14
CA THR A 75 25.30 0.14 19.83
C THR A 75 25.48 1.06 21.04
N GLY A 76 24.81 0.80 22.16
CA GLY A 76 24.71 1.71 23.30
C GLY A 76 23.79 2.93 23.08
N VAL A 77 23.20 3.08 21.89
CA VAL A 77 22.30 4.20 21.56
C VAL A 77 20.88 3.87 22.01
N LYS A 78 20.27 4.77 22.81
CA LYS A 78 18.89 4.61 23.28
C LYS A 78 17.90 4.94 22.16
N THR A 79 17.23 3.91 21.65
CA THR A 79 16.21 4.05 20.61
C THR A 79 14.90 3.39 21.03
N TYR A 80 13.79 3.96 20.58
CA TYR A 80 12.48 3.34 20.65
C TYR A 80 12.32 2.46 19.41
N GLN A 81 12.20 1.16 19.65
CA GLN A 81 12.17 0.14 18.62
C GLN A 81 10.98 -0.78 18.91
N VAL A 82 10.09 -0.93 17.94
CA VAL A 82 8.97 -1.86 18.04
C VAL A 82 9.47 -3.26 17.71
N GLU A 83 9.09 -4.23 18.54
CA GLU A 83 9.49 -5.62 18.43
C GLU A 83 8.29 -6.51 18.11
N ASP A 84 8.47 -7.37 17.10
CA ASP A 84 7.53 -8.45 16.77
C ASP A 84 6.11 -7.95 16.49
N VAL A 85 6.00 -6.83 15.78
CA VAL A 85 4.74 -6.32 15.23
C VAL A 85 4.69 -6.64 13.75
N LEU A 86 3.55 -7.15 13.30
CA LEU A 86 3.27 -7.39 11.90
C LEU A 86 2.69 -6.12 11.27
N VAL A 87 3.32 -5.67 10.18
CA VAL A 87 2.82 -4.56 9.36
C VAL A 87 2.48 -5.12 7.99
N ASP A 88 1.28 -4.82 7.53
CA ASP A 88 0.77 -5.22 6.22
C ASP A 88 1.73 -4.91 5.07
N VAL A 89 2.30 -3.70 5.00
CA VAL A 89 3.21 -3.29 3.91
C VAL A 89 4.54 -4.06 3.93
N ASP A 90 5.07 -4.39 5.12
CA ASP A 90 6.27 -5.22 5.25
C ASP A 90 5.97 -6.68 4.88
N LEU A 91 4.84 -7.21 5.32
CA LEU A 91 4.38 -8.55 4.93
C LEU A 91 4.13 -8.65 3.43
N PHE A 92 3.49 -7.65 2.83
CA PHE A 92 3.27 -7.53 1.40
C PHE A 92 4.60 -7.60 0.64
N ARG A 93 5.58 -6.78 1.03
CA ARG A 93 6.91 -6.74 0.40
C ARG A 93 7.63 -8.09 0.49
N ARG A 94 7.55 -8.76 1.64
CA ARG A 94 8.18 -10.08 1.84
C ARG A 94 7.51 -11.17 1.02
N LEU A 95 6.17 -11.17 0.97
CA LEU A 95 5.41 -12.11 0.15
C LEU A 95 5.68 -11.89 -1.34
N ARG A 96 5.66 -10.63 -1.80
CA ARG A 96 6.02 -10.27 -3.17
C ARG A 96 7.42 -10.77 -3.53
N ALA A 97 8.43 -10.41 -2.72
CA ALA A 97 9.81 -10.82 -2.97
C ALA A 97 9.97 -12.35 -2.99
N ARG A 98 9.28 -13.07 -2.09
CA ARG A 98 9.28 -14.54 -2.07
C ARG A 98 8.61 -15.13 -3.30
N GLY A 99 7.46 -14.59 -3.71
CA GLY A 99 6.73 -15.02 -4.90
C GLY A 99 7.53 -14.80 -6.18
N GLU A 100 8.07 -13.61 -6.37
CA GLU A 100 8.92 -13.27 -7.53
C GLU A 100 10.16 -14.17 -7.61
N ALA A 101 10.81 -14.47 -6.47
CA ALA A 101 11.95 -15.38 -6.42
C ALA A 101 11.60 -16.84 -6.80
N ARG A 102 10.34 -17.25 -6.65
CA ARG A 102 9.85 -18.60 -6.98
C ARG A 102 9.33 -18.72 -8.42
N GLY A 103 9.18 -17.59 -9.14
CA GLY A 103 8.61 -17.59 -10.49
C GLY A 103 7.17 -18.13 -10.49
N ALA A 104 6.87 -19.09 -11.36
CA ALA A 104 5.52 -19.65 -11.51
C ALA A 104 4.98 -20.31 -10.22
N GLU A 105 5.84 -20.91 -9.39
CA GLU A 105 5.44 -21.48 -8.09
C GLU A 105 5.14 -20.41 -7.03
N GLY A 106 5.40 -19.14 -7.33
CA GLY A 106 5.23 -18.01 -6.42
C GLY A 106 3.85 -17.38 -6.40
N ILE A 107 2.91 -17.85 -7.24
CA ILE A 107 1.63 -17.16 -7.41
C ILE A 107 0.81 -17.07 -6.12
N GLU A 108 0.83 -18.13 -5.30
CA GLU A 108 0.12 -18.15 -4.02
C GLU A 108 0.62 -17.05 -3.06
N ASP A 109 1.93 -16.75 -3.11
CA ASP A 109 2.52 -15.68 -2.31
C ASP A 109 2.02 -14.31 -2.78
N LEU A 110 1.96 -14.09 -4.09
CA LEU A 110 1.46 -12.84 -4.68
C LEU A 110 -0.03 -12.65 -4.38
N THR A 111 -0.85 -13.69 -4.56
CA THR A 111 -2.27 -13.67 -4.20
C THR A 111 -2.46 -13.41 -2.70
N THR A 112 -1.63 -14.01 -1.85
CA THR A 112 -1.67 -13.76 -0.39
C THR A 112 -1.26 -12.33 -0.06
N ALA A 113 -0.29 -11.75 -0.78
CA ALA A 113 0.11 -10.36 -0.61
C ALA A 113 -1.07 -9.40 -0.88
N LEU A 114 -1.82 -9.63 -1.96
CA LEU A 114 -2.98 -8.81 -2.33
C LEU A 114 -4.09 -8.84 -1.27
N ARG A 115 -4.23 -9.92 -0.49
CA ARG A 115 -5.21 -10.01 0.61
C ARG A 115 -4.91 -9.06 1.78
N LEU A 116 -3.70 -8.50 1.84
CA LEU A 116 -3.33 -7.51 2.86
C LEU A 116 -3.75 -6.09 2.47
N VAL A 117 -4.26 -5.88 1.25
CA VAL A 117 -4.58 -4.57 0.69
C VAL A 117 -6.06 -4.27 0.88
N ASP A 118 -6.37 -3.31 1.76
CA ASP A 118 -7.74 -2.90 2.07
C ASP A 118 -8.18 -1.60 1.38
N GLY A 119 -7.24 -0.82 0.84
CA GLY A 119 -7.53 0.46 0.19
C GLY A 119 -6.28 1.23 -0.19
N LEU A 120 -6.44 2.55 -0.37
CA LEU A 120 -5.36 3.46 -0.69
C LEU A 120 -4.30 3.47 0.44
N PRO A 121 -3.04 3.14 0.16
CA PRO A 121 -1.99 3.16 1.17
C PRO A 121 -1.84 4.54 1.80
N PHE A 122 -1.69 4.58 3.12
CA PHE A 122 -1.52 5.81 3.90
C PHE A 122 -2.68 6.83 3.81
N ASP A 123 -3.90 6.40 3.45
CA ASP A 123 -5.07 7.28 3.33
C ASP A 123 -5.64 7.80 4.67
N TYR A 124 -5.16 7.27 5.80
CA TYR A 124 -5.54 7.78 7.12
C TYR A 124 -4.72 9.03 7.51
N LEU A 125 -4.85 10.08 6.69
CA LEU A 125 -4.11 11.32 6.80
C LEU A 125 -4.61 12.19 7.95
N ARG A 126 -3.68 12.84 8.66
CA ARG A 126 -3.96 13.95 9.58
C ARG A 126 -3.35 15.22 9.00
N GLU A 127 -3.99 16.37 9.23
CA GLU A 127 -3.61 17.69 8.65
C GLU A 127 -2.13 18.10 8.86
N ARG A 128 -1.46 17.55 9.89
CA ARG A 128 -0.02 17.77 10.17
C ARG A 128 0.71 16.46 10.47
N GLY A 129 0.41 15.42 9.72
CA GLY A 129 1.05 14.12 9.88
C GLY A 129 1.66 13.64 8.60
N TRP A 130 2.41 12.55 8.73
CA TRP A 130 3.01 11.85 7.61
C TRP A 130 4.05 12.66 6.83
N SER A 131 4.44 13.85 7.29
CA SER A 131 5.47 14.67 6.62
C SER A 131 6.79 13.94 6.46
N TRP A 132 7.12 13.08 7.42
CA TRP A 132 8.30 12.22 7.39
C TRP A 132 8.26 11.14 6.30
N LEU A 133 7.11 10.86 5.66
CA LEU A 133 7.04 9.94 4.53
C LEU A 133 7.71 10.51 3.26
N ILE A 134 7.83 11.84 3.18
CA ILE A 134 8.48 12.55 2.05
C ILE A 134 10.01 12.38 2.13
N ASP A 135 10.52 12.12 3.33
CA ASP A 135 11.92 11.85 3.59
C ASP A 135 12.25 10.37 3.31
N GLY A 136 13.43 10.10 2.73
CA GLY A 136 13.91 8.73 2.51
C GLY A 136 13.30 8.02 1.30
N ASP A 137 12.90 6.75 1.48
CA ASP A 137 12.49 5.83 0.40
C ASP A 137 11.13 6.14 -0.23
N ARG A 138 10.40 7.14 0.31
CA ARG A 138 9.10 7.59 -0.20
C ARG A 138 8.13 6.44 -0.47
N LEU A 139 7.99 5.56 0.52
CA LEU A 139 7.15 4.37 0.42
C LEU A 139 5.72 4.68 -0.03
N HIS A 140 5.15 5.78 0.46
CA HIS A 140 3.82 6.23 0.10
C HIS A 140 3.65 6.50 -1.41
N GLU A 141 4.71 6.86 -2.13
CA GLU A 141 4.67 7.06 -3.59
C GLU A 141 4.83 5.74 -4.36
N THR A 142 5.56 4.76 -3.80
CA THR A 142 5.98 3.54 -4.54
C THR A 142 5.12 2.30 -4.25
N ILE A 143 4.44 2.26 -3.11
CA ILE A 143 3.65 1.08 -2.71
C ILE A 143 2.44 0.85 -3.62
N GLY A 144 1.79 1.93 -4.08
CA GLY A 144 0.65 1.82 -5.01
C GLY A 144 1.07 1.09 -6.29
N CYS A 145 2.14 1.56 -6.95
CA CYS A 145 2.70 0.89 -8.13
C CYS A 145 3.11 -0.56 -7.83
N SER A 146 3.68 -0.82 -6.66
CA SER A 146 4.07 -2.17 -6.25
C SER A 146 2.88 -3.13 -6.13
N ILE A 147 1.74 -2.64 -5.65
CA ILE A 147 0.49 -3.39 -5.58
C ILE A 147 -0.07 -3.65 -6.98
N VAL A 148 -0.08 -2.62 -7.84
CA VAL A 148 -0.51 -2.73 -9.24
C VAL A 148 0.31 -3.77 -10.00
N ASP A 149 1.64 -3.73 -9.92
CA ASP A 149 2.52 -4.71 -10.56
C ASP A 149 2.23 -6.14 -10.09
N THR A 150 2.03 -6.31 -8.78
CA THR A 150 1.76 -7.62 -8.18
C THR A 150 0.40 -8.16 -8.64
N ALA A 151 -0.62 -7.29 -8.66
CA ALA A 151 -1.94 -7.64 -9.15
C ALA A 151 -1.92 -8.01 -10.63
N HIS A 152 -1.17 -7.28 -11.45
CA HIS A 152 -1.06 -7.55 -12.89
C HIS A 152 -0.54 -8.97 -13.15
N ILE A 153 0.47 -9.43 -12.41
CA ILE A 153 0.98 -10.80 -12.52
C ILE A 153 -0.12 -11.81 -12.15
N VAL A 154 -0.85 -11.58 -11.06
CA VAL A 154 -1.96 -12.46 -10.63
C VAL A 154 -3.10 -12.48 -11.64
N VAL A 155 -3.43 -11.34 -12.26
CA VAL A 155 -4.43 -11.24 -13.33
C VAL A 155 -4.01 -12.09 -14.52
N LEU A 156 -2.78 -11.95 -15.00
CA LEU A 156 -2.31 -12.70 -16.17
C LEU A 156 -2.30 -14.21 -15.93
N ASP A 157 -1.85 -14.64 -14.75
CA ASP A 157 -1.86 -16.06 -14.35
C ASP A 157 -3.29 -16.60 -14.28
N ALA A 158 -4.19 -15.91 -13.57
CA ALA A 158 -5.58 -16.31 -13.42
C ALA A 158 -6.32 -16.38 -14.78
N LEU A 159 -6.09 -15.42 -15.67
CA LEU A 159 -6.63 -15.45 -17.04
C LEU A 159 -6.14 -16.66 -17.84
N SER A 160 -4.87 -17.05 -17.69
CA SER A 160 -4.31 -18.22 -18.38
C SER A 160 -4.99 -19.54 -17.95
N MET A 161 -5.58 -19.56 -16.75
CA MET A 161 -6.34 -20.68 -16.20
C MET A 161 -7.86 -20.49 -16.32
N SER A 162 -8.32 -19.44 -17.00
CA SER A 162 -9.73 -19.04 -17.09
C SER A 162 -10.42 -18.78 -15.73
N ASP A 163 -9.65 -18.46 -14.68
CA ASP A 163 -10.17 -18.04 -13.38
C ASP A 163 -10.49 -16.54 -13.38
N LEU A 164 -11.64 -16.21 -13.99
CA LEU A 164 -12.11 -14.83 -14.09
C LEU A 164 -12.43 -14.20 -12.72
N THR A 165 -12.73 -15.01 -11.70
CA THR A 165 -13.03 -14.51 -10.35
C THR A 165 -11.77 -13.99 -9.68
N THR A 166 -10.70 -14.78 -9.67
CA THR A 166 -9.41 -14.35 -9.12
C THR A 166 -8.83 -13.17 -9.89
N ALA A 167 -8.91 -13.20 -11.22
CA ALA A 167 -8.44 -12.10 -12.07
C ALA A 167 -9.18 -10.79 -11.74
N ARG A 168 -10.52 -10.83 -11.65
CA ARG A 168 -11.32 -9.64 -11.29
C ARG A 168 -10.95 -9.11 -9.91
N ASN A 169 -10.90 -9.99 -8.90
CA ASN A 169 -10.58 -9.60 -7.53
C ASN A 169 -9.19 -8.95 -7.41
N ALA A 170 -8.19 -9.46 -8.13
CA ALA A 170 -6.85 -8.89 -8.15
C ALA A 170 -6.84 -7.48 -8.78
N ALA A 171 -7.48 -7.31 -9.93
CA ALA A 171 -7.55 -6.03 -10.63
C ALA A 171 -8.33 -4.97 -9.81
N GLU A 172 -9.46 -5.34 -9.21
CA GLU A 172 -10.22 -4.44 -8.31
C GLU A 172 -9.39 -4.03 -7.09
N THR A 173 -8.59 -4.96 -6.53
CA THR A 173 -7.70 -4.66 -5.40
C THR A 173 -6.63 -3.64 -5.79
N ALA A 174 -6.04 -3.77 -6.98
CA ALA A 174 -5.12 -2.76 -7.50
C ALA A 174 -5.78 -1.39 -7.68
N CYS A 175 -7.00 -1.34 -8.23
CA CYS A 175 -7.70 -0.06 -8.40
C CYS A 175 -8.11 0.60 -7.08
N ARG A 176 -8.42 -0.17 -6.03
CA ARG A 176 -8.61 0.40 -4.68
C ARG A 176 -7.32 0.96 -4.10
N ALA A 177 -6.18 0.32 -4.38
CA ALA A 177 -4.89 0.71 -3.84
C ALA A 177 -4.23 1.88 -4.59
N ALA A 178 -4.47 1.98 -5.90
CA ALA A 178 -3.94 3.02 -6.75
C ALA A 178 -5.03 3.52 -7.72
N PRO A 179 -6.01 4.31 -7.23
CA PRO A 179 -7.16 4.74 -8.01
C PRO A 179 -6.83 5.57 -9.26
N TYR A 180 -5.61 6.09 -9.38
CA TYR A 180 -5.17 6.91 -10.51
C TYR A 180 -4.28 6.15 -11.50
N ASP A 181 -4.01 4.87 -11.25
CA ASP A 181 -3.22 4.03 -12.15
C ASP A 181 -4.09 3.46 -13.27
N ASP A 182 -3.58 3.47 -14.50
CA ASP A 182 -4.29 2.97 -15.68
C ASP A 182 -4.22 1.44 -15.79
N ILE A 183 -3.14 0.81 -15.29
CA ILE A 183 -2.90 -0.63 -15.48
C ILE A 183 -4.00 -1.46 -14.83
N CYS A 184 -4.41 -1.10 -13.61
CA CYS A 184 -5.46 -1.83 -12.90
C CYS A 184 -6.80 -1.83 -13.67
N ARG A 185 -7.09 -0.73 -14.39
CA ARG A 185 -8.32 -0.58 -15.18
C ARG A 185 -8.23 -1.35 -16.49
N LEU A 186 -7.08 -1.31 -17.16
CA LEU A 186 -6.83 -2.13 -18.35
C LEU A 186 -6.95 -3.63 -18.02
N ASP A 187 -6.51 -4.04 -16.83
CA ASP A 187 -6.70 -5.41 -16.35
C ASP A 187 -8.18 -5.74 -16.12
N LEU A 188 -8.97 -4.84 -15.54
CA LEU A 188 -10.42 -5.03 -15.42
C LEU A 188 -11.11 -5.16 -16.78
N VAL A 189 -10.73 -4.33 -17.76
CA VAL A 189 -11.23 -4.44 -19.14
C VAL A 189 -10.88 -5.81 -19.72
N LYS A 190 -9.62 -6.25 -19.58
CA LYS A 190 -9.19 -7.55 -20.08
C LYS A 190 -9.99 -8.70 -19.47
N VAL A 191 -10.25 -8.63 -18.16
CA VAL A 191 -11.10 -9.62 -17.47
C VAL A 191 -12.54 -9.57 -17.96
N ALA A 192 -13.07 -8.38 -18.27
CA ALA A 192 -14.41 -8.23 -18.85
C ALA A 192 -14.49 -8.82 -20.26
N THR A 193 -13.49 -8.60 -21.13
CA THR A 193 -13.48 -9.14 -22.50
C THR A 193 -13.49 -10.67 -22.56
N GLU A 194 -12.84 -11.35 -21.61
CA GLU A 194 -12.82 -12.81 -21.52
C GLU A 194 -14.17 -13.39 -21.02
N GLY A 195 -15.02 -12.55 -20.42
CA GLY A 195 -16.33 -12.93 -19.89
C GLY A 195 -17.51 -12.56 -20.79
N HIS A 196 -17.56 -11.30 -21.28
CA HIS A 196 -18.63 -10.73 -22.12
C HIS A 196 -18.17 -9.45 -22.83
N ASN A 197 -18.20 -9.41 -24.17
CA ASN A 197 -17.66 -8.30 -24.98
C ASN A 197 -18.33 -6.93 -24.71
N ASP A 198 -19.66 -6.88 -24.55
CA ASP A 198 -20.38 -5.60 -24.45
C ASP A 198 -20.06 -4.81 -23.17
N ALA A 199 -19.74 -5.50 -22.07
CA ALA A 199 -19.38 -4.86 -20.80
C ALA A 199 -17.97 -4.24 -20.87
N ALA A 200 -17.07 -4.82 -21.65
CA ALA A 200 -15.70 -4.32 -21.79
C ALA A 200 -15.61 -3.01 -22.57
N ASP A 201 -16.42 -2.86 -23.62
CA ASP A 201 -16.47 -1.64 -24.44
C ASP A 201 -16.98 -0.43 -23.64
N GLN A 202 -17.94 -0.65 -22.74
CA GLN A 202 -18.45 0.39 -21.85
C GLN A 202 -17.40 0.79 -20.80
N MET A 203 -16.74 -0.18 -20.15
CA MET A 203 -15.67 0.10 -19.17
C MET A 203 -14.48 0.83 -19.81
N LEU A 204 -14.09 0.48 -21.03
CA LEU A 204 -13.05 1.19 -21.79
C LEU A 204 -13.40 2.66 -22.01
N THR A 205 -14.65 2.92 -22.37
CA THR A 205 -15.12 4.27 -22.67
C THR A 205 -15.17 5.13 -21.41
N ASP A 206 -15.78 4.62 -20.34
CA ASP A 206 -16.07 5.39 -19.14
C ASP A 206 -14.84 5.51 -18.21
N ASP A 207 -14.10 4.42 -18.02
CA ASP A 207 -13.05 4.36 -16.99
C ASP A 207 -11.63 4.61 -17.52
N VAL A 208 -11.43 4.53 -18.85
CA VAL A 208 -10.10 4.72 -19.48
C VAL A 208 -10.08 5.90 -20.43
N PHE A 209 -10.96 5.95 -21.44
CA PHE A 209 -10.90 6.99 -22.47
C PHE A 209 -11.47 8.35 -22.02
N ASN A 210 -12.60 8.35 -21.31
CA ASN A 210 -13.29 9.57 -20.88
C ASN A 210 -13.07 9.88 -19.39
N ARG A 211 -12.10 9.22 -18.74
CA ARG A 211 -11.82 9.44 -17.34
C ARG A 211 -11.36 10.88 -17.12
N THR A 212 -11.99 11.56 -16.16
CA THR A 212 -11.63 12.91 -15.74
C THR A 212 -11.34 12.88 -14.25
N ASP A 213 -10.06 12.99 -13.88
CA ASP A 213 -9.62 12.92 -12.48
C ASP A 213 -9.75 14.28 -11.74
N ASP A 214 -10.06 15.36 -12.47
CA ASP A 214 -10.05 16.76 -12.01
C ASP A 214 -11.16 17.66 -12.59
N HIS A 215 -12.21 17.07 -13.18
CA HIS A 215 -13.27 17.78 -13.93
C HIS A 215 -12.77 18.60 -15.14
N LEU A 216 -11.53 18.43 -15.58
CA LEU A 216 -11.02 19.00 -16.84
C LEU A 216 -11.34 18.05 -18.01
N PRO A 217 -11.25 18.52 -19.27
CA PRO A 217 -11.40 17.65 -20.45
C PRO A 217 -10.45 16.44 -20.37
N PRO A 218 -10.86 15.25 -20.87
CA PRO A 218 -10.01 14.06 -20.85
C PRO A 218 -8.63 14.36 -21.45
N ILE A 219 -7.58 14.02 -20.70
CA ILE A 219 -6.20 14.14 -21.15
C ILE A 219 -5.95 13.05 -22.19
N ASP A 220 -5.14 13.33 -23.21
CA ASP A 220 -4.71 12.31 -24.15
C ASP A 220 -4.07 11.12 -23.41
N LEU A 221 -4.43 9.90 -23.81
CA LEU A 221 -3.92 8.69 -23.19
C LEU A 221 -2.38 8.68 -23.20
N PRO A 222 -1.74 8.24 -22.09
CA PRO A 222 -0.30 7.98 -22.09
C PRO A 222 0.10 7.03 -23.23
N GLU A 223 1.26 7.25 -23.84
CA GLU A 223 1.76 6.51 -25.03
C GLU A 223 1.63 4.99 -24.86
N ARG A 224 2.08 4.47 -23.71
CA ARG A 224 2.02 3.04 -23.38
C ARG A 224 0.59 2.52 -23.29
N THR A 225 -0.33 3.28 -22.70
CA THR A 225 -1.76 2.93 -22.62
C THR A 225 -2.37 2.89 -24.02
N GLY A 226 -2.04 3.87 -24.87
CA GLY A 226 -2.45 3.90 -26.28
C GLY A 226 -1.95 2.69 -27.09
N GLU A 227 -0.70 2.26 -26.88
CA GLU A 227 -0.18 1.06 -27.54
C GLU A 227 -0.91 -0.22 -27.12
N VAL A 228 -1.19 -0.39 -25.82
CA VAL A 228 -1.88 -1.57 -25.31
C VAL A 228 -3.30 -1.64 -25.88
N VAL A 229 -4.03 -0.53 -25.85
CA VAL A 229 -5.36 -0.38 -26.46
C VAL A 229 -5.30 -0.74 -27.96
N GLY A 230 -4.29 -0.26 -28.68
CA GLY A 230 -4.12 -0.55 -30.10
C GLY A 230 -3.84 -2.03 -30.39
N LYS A 231 -2.95 -2.67 -29.62
CA LYS A 231 -2.58 -4.08 -29.77
C LYS A 231 -3.74 -5.03 -29.48
N GLN A 232 -4.61 -4.67 -28.52
CA GLN A 232 -5.78 -5.48 -28.15
C GLN A 232 -7.02 -5.21 -29.01
N GLY A 233 -6.96 -4.27 -29.97
CA GLY A 233 -8.09 -3.94 -30.84
C GLY A 233 -9.19 -3.10 -30.19
N TRP A 234 -8.94 -2.55 -28.99
CA TRP A 234 -9.90 -1.78 -28.18
C TRP A 234 -10.21 -0.37 -28.72
N ASN A 235 -9.65 0.00 -29.87
CA ASN A 235 -9.86 1.30 -30.52
C ASN A 235 -11.28 1.49 -31.10
N SER A 236 -12.06 0.42 -31.28
CA SER A 236 -13.44 0.49 -31.81
C SER A 236 -14.39 1.25 -30.88
N ALA A 237 -14.25 1.07 -29.56
CA ALA A 237 -15.08 1.72 -28.55
C ALA A 237 -14.93 3.26 -28.54
N ARG A 238 -13.75 3.78 -28.91
CA ARG A 238 -13.50 5.23 -29.02
C ARG A 238 -14.26 5.90 -30.16
N ARG A 239 -14.69 5.15 -31.20
CA ARG A 239 -15.42 5.70 -32.36
C ARG A 239 -16.92 5.86 -32.11
N THR A 240 -17.48 5.17 -31.13
CA THR A 240 -18.91 5.18 -30.82
C THR A 240 -19.34 6.32 -29.89
N GLY A 241 -18.41 7.01 -29.23
CA GLY A 241 -18.69 8.15 -28.33
C GLY A 241 -18.62 9.54 -28.95
N SER A 242 -18.38 9.65 -30.27
CA SER A 242 -18.36 10.94 -30.98
C SER A 242 -19.71 11.22 -31.66
N HIS A 243 -20.73 11.51 -30.85
CA HIS A 243 -21.96 12.16 -31.33
C HIS A 243 -22.46 13.20 -30.33
#